data_AF-A0A851I4W1-F1
#
_entry.id   AF-A0A851I4W1-F1
#
_cell.length_a   1.000
_cell.length_b   1.000
_cell.length_c   1.000
_cell.angle_alpha   90.00
_cell.angle_beta   90.00
_cell.angle_gamma   90.00
#
_symmetry.space_group_name_H-M   'P 1'
#
loop_
_entity.id
_entity.type
_entity.pdbx_description
1 polymer ?
#
loop_
_entity_poly.entity_id
_entity_poly.type
_entity_poly.pdbx_seq_one_letter_code
_entity_poly.pdbx_strand_id
1 'polypeptide(L)'
;MNNKSIYELQNEGEILKCLVRQRELYGISEQWGMVKFIFTIILIPLFSIFKNNIIMFKLYVVLVLSIPLINSFINNMSNKLKNRAAEIQQYIDVKLYSTVTNENLKKWGKLLGKTEISKEISKIDKKKIEKEKVKNWYSDYSKKEAILQIFYSQKENISWNLEQIKNYKMLCNIALYGVYIILILIAIFINNLLDENFLKLILWIPSFLNYLHSIVNNLNDDIQKIEIINKMSRIIEEELIEIKNYDKLIDLQNKIFELRKKIYKIPNWFYKINHIKNQEREDNVAKNINQ
;
A
#
# COMPACT_ATOMS: atom_id res chain seq x y z
N MET A 1 -32.61 -6.13 -15.57
CA MET A 1 -31.79 -5.56 -14.48
C MET A 1 -30.75 -6.60 -14.09
N ASN A 2 -29.48 -6.22 -13.98
CA ASN A 2 -28.44 -7.17 -13.60
C ASN A 2 -28.59 -7.43 -12.08
N ASN A 3 -29.23 -8.52 -11.69
CA ASN A 3 -29.52 -8.86 -10.28
C ASN A 3 -28.27 -9.32 -9.49
N LYS A 4 -27.07 -9.07 -10.02
CA LYS A 4 -25.83 -9.53 -9.40
C LYS A 4 -25.39 -8.57 -8.30
N SER A 5 -25.00 -9.13 -7.16
CA SER A 5 -24.38 -8.40 -6.06
C SER A 5 -22.93 -7.99 -6.38
N ILE A 6 -22.35 -7.09 -5.58
CA ILE A 6 -20.91 -6.77 -5.67
C ILE A 6 -20.08 -8.06 -5.50
N TYR A 7 -20.51 -8.95 -4.61
CA TYR A 7 -19.80 -10.19 -4.29
C TYR A 7 -19.67 -11.14 -5.49
N GLU A 8 -20.67 -11.15 -6.37
CA GLU A 8 -20.63 -11.93 -7.62
C GLU A 8 -19.85 -11.19 -8.71
N LEU A 9 -20.10 -9.89 -8.88
CA LEU A 9 -19.49 -9.08 -9.94
C LEU A 9 -17.97 -8.97 -9.82
N GLN A 10 -17.43 -8.92 -8.59
CA GLN A 10 -15.98 -8.83 -8.37
C GLN A 10 -15.21 -10.03 -8.91
N ASN A 11 -15.88 -11.17 -9.10
CA ASN A 11 -15.29 -12.41 -9.57
C ASN A 11 -15.39 -12.57 -11.11
N GLU A 12 -15.86 -11.54 -11.82
CA GLU A 12 -15.85 -11.50 -13.28
C GLU A 12 -14.42 -11.34 -13.84
N GLY A 13 -14.18 -11.94 -15.01
CA GLY A 13 -12.84 -12.06 -15.57
C GLY A 13 -12.13 -10.73 -15.81
N GLU A 14 -12.84 -9.68 -16.21
CA GLU A 14 -12.27 -8.34 -16.39
C GLU A 14 -11.78 -7.75 -15.05
N ILE A 15 -12.61 -7.82 -14.01
CA ILE A 15 -12.28 -7.31 -12.67
C ILE A 15 -11.09 -8.07 -12.07
N LEU A 16 -11.10 -9.40 -12.15
CA LEU A 16 -9.99 -10.22 -11.66
C LEU A 16 -8.67 -9.89 -12.37
N LYS A 17 -8.68 -9.64 -13.69
CA LYS A 17 -7.47 -9.21 -14.40
C LYS A 17 -7.01 -7.83 -13.95
N CYS A 18 -7.92 -6.89 -13.73
CA CYS A 18 -7.60 -5.58 -13.18
C CYS A 18 -6.96 -5.68 -11.80
N LEU A 19 -7.48 -6.54 -10.91
CA LEU A 19 -6.91 -6.77 -9.57
C LEU A 19 -5.49 -7.33 -9.64
N VAL A 20 -5.25 -8.33 -10.51
CA VAL A 20 -3.88 -8.83 -10.75
C VAL A 20 -2.97 -7.71 -11.23
N ARG A 21 -3.42 -6.92 -12.20
CA ARG A 21 -2.61 -5.86 -12.79
C ARG A 21 -2.27 -4.75 -11.79
N GLN A 22 -3.25 -4.35 -10.97
CA GLN A 22 -3.06 -3.43 -9.85
C GLN A 22 -2.00 -3.95 -8.88
N ARG A 23 -2.05 -5.24 -8.51
CA ARG A 23 -1.05 -5.87 -7.64
C ARG A 23 0.33 -5.92 -8.28
N GLU A 24 0.44 -6.22 -9.58
CA GLU A 24 1.73 -6.19 -10.31
C GLU A 24 2.37 -4.80 -10.29
N LEU A 25 1.60 -3.75 -10.57
CA LEU A 25 2.08 -2.37 -10.54
C LEU A 25 2.51 -1.96 -9.12
N TYR A 26 1.75 -2.39 -8.10
CA TYR A 26 2.20 -2.26 -6.73
C TYR A 26 3.47 -3.11 -6.45
N GLY A 27 3.64 -4.32 -6.98
CA GLY A 27 4.91 -5.05 -6.85
C GLY A 27 6.11 -4.31 -7.44
N ILE A 28 5.96 -3.76 -8.65
CA ILE A 28 7.07 -3.08 -9.33
C ILE A 28 7.46 -1.79 -8.60
N SER A 29 6.50 -0.99 -8.12
CA SER A 29 6.87 0.24 -7.38
C SER A 29 7.50 -0.06 -6.00
N GLU A 30 7.23 -1.22 -5.40
CA GLU A 30 7.94 -1.67 -4.20
C GLU A 30 9.41 -2.03 -4.52
N GLN A 31 9.67 -2.72 -5.63
CA GLN A 31 11.03 -3.05 -6.07
C GLN A 31 11.90 -1.80 -6.22
N TRP A 32 11.34 -0.71 -6.74
CA TRP A 32 12.03 0.60 -6.77
C TRP A 32 12.39 1.13 -5.37
N GLY A 33 11.52 0.93 -4.38
CA GLY A 33 11.82 1.24 -2.98
C GLY A 33 12.95 0.37 -2.40
N MET A 34 12.99 -0.91 -2.75
CA MET A 34 14.08 -1.81 -2.38
C MET A 34 15.41 -1.41 -3.04
N VAL A 35 15.40 -1.02 -4.32
CA VAL A 35 16.58 -0.49 -5.01
C VAL A 35 17.11 0.74 -4.26
N LYS A 36 16.23 1.68 -3.90
CA LYS A 36 16.61 2.84 -3.08
C LYS A 36 17.26 2.43 -1.78
N PHE A 37 16.62 1.52 -1.03
CA PHE A 37 17.17 0.99 0.22
C PHE A 37 18.56 0.39 0.00
N ILE A 38 18.74 -0.56 -0.91
CA ILE A 38 20.05 -1.20 -1.16
C ILE A 38 21.11 -0.15 -1.52
N PHE A 39 20.81 0.79 -2.42
CA PHE A 39 21.76 1.81 -2.84
C PHE A 39 22.13 2.80 -1.73
N THR A 40 21.15 3.34 -1.00
CA THR A 40 21.42 4.39 -0.01
C THR A 40 21.83 3.86 1.35
N ILE A 41 21.34 2.66 1.70
CA ILE A 41 21.48 2.07 3.03
C ILE A 41 22.59 1.01 3.07
N ILE A 42 22.77 0.21 2.03
CA ILE A 42 23.70 -0.93 2.09
C ILE A 42 25.01 -0.64 1.37
N LEU A 43 24.95 -0.12 0.14
CA LEU A 43 26.15 0.01 -0.68
C LEU A 43 27.10 1.10 -0.15
N ILE A 44 26.59 2.28 0.19
CA ILE A 44 27.42 3.41 0.64
C ILE A 44 28.28 3.08 1.87
N PRO A 45 27.73 2.45 2.93
CA PRO A 45 28.53 2.07 4.11
C PRO A 45 29.57 1.02 3.79
N LEU A 46 29.23 0.05 2.95
CA LEU A 46 30.19 -0.97 2.51
C LEU A 46 31.35 -0.33 1.73
N PHE A 47 31.06 0.69 0.92
CA PHE A 47 32.10 1.44 0.21
C PHE A 47 33.09 2.14 1.15
N SER A 48 32.68 2.52 2.36
CA SER A 48 33.56 3.17 3.36
C SER A 48 34.64 2.24 3.93
N ILE A 49 34.48 0.92 3.81
CA ILE A 49 35.41 -0.08 4.34
C ILE A 49 36.63 -0.25 3.41
N PHE A 50 36.52 0.10 2.12
CA PHE A 50 37.64 -0.03 1.19
C PHE A 50 38.77 0.95 1.55
N LYS A 51 40.01 0.42 1.63
CA LYS A 51 41.21 1.18 2.02
C LYS A 51 41.53 2.32 1.04
N ASN A 52 42.27 3.31 1.56
CA ASN A 52 42.77 4.56 0.95
C ASN A 52 43.36 4.43 -0.47
N ASN A 53 42.51 4.16 -1.46
CA ASN A 53 42.80 4.37 -2.85
C ASN A 53 42.10 5.65 -3.29
N ILE A 54 42.85 6.64 -3.77
CA ILE A 54 42.32 7.92 -4.22
C ILE A 54 41.23 7.76 -5.29
N ILE A 55 41.31 6.71 -6.12
CA ILE A 55 40.30 6.39 -7.13
C ILE A 55 38.99 5.95 -6.44
N MET A 56 39.07 5.09 -5.43
CA MET A 56 37.90 4.63 -4.66
C MET A 56 37.25 5.78 -3.89
N PHE A 57 38.05 6.70 -3.33
CA PHE A 57 37.53 7.90 -2.67
C PHE A 57 36.79 8.81 -3.65
N LYS A 58 37.34 9.05 -4.86
CA LYS A 58 36.67 9.80 -5.92
C LYS A 58 35.33 9.17 -6.31
N LEU A 59 35.29 7.85 -6.47
CA LEU A 59 34.06 7.11 -6.75
C LEU A 59 33.04 7.24 -5.62
N TYR A 60 33.47 7.13 -4.37
CA TYR A 60 32.60 7.33 -3.20
C TYR A 60 31.97 8.72 -3.17
N VAL A 61 32.76 9.78 -3.39
CA VAL A 61 32.24 11.17 -3.45
C VAL A 61 31.21 11.32 -4.58
N VAL A 62 31.51 10.81 -5.78
CA VAL A 62 30.57 10.84 -6.91
C VAL A 62 29.27 10.11 -6.56
N LEU A 63 29.36 8.92 -5.95
CA LEU A 63 28.20 8.15 -5.52
C LEU A 63 27.35 8.95 -4.52
N VAL A 64 27.96 9.54 -3.49
CA VAL A 64 27.24 10.33 -2.47
C VAL A 64 26.55 11.55 -3.08
N LEU A 65 27.24 12.28 -3.97
CA LEU A 65 26.66 13.44 -4.66
C LEU A 65 25.53 13.05 -5.64
N SER A 66 25.53 11.81 -6.15
CA SER A 66 24.47 11.33 -7.05
C SER A 66 23.17 10.91 -6.33
N ILE A 67 23.19 10.72 -5.00
CA ILE A 67 22.05 10.23 -4.22
C ILE A 67 20.77 11.04 -4.44
N PRO A 68 20.77 12.39 -4.40
CA PRO A 68 19.53 13.16 -4.55
C PRO A 68 18.88 12.95 -5.92
N LEU A 69 19.69 12.83 -6.98
CA LEU A 69 19.22 12.58 -8.34
C LEU A 69 18.62 11.18 -8.48
N ILE A 70 19.32 10.16 -7.97
CA ILE A 70 18.84 8.77 -7.96
C ILE A 70 17.53 8.68 -7.17
N ASN A 71 17.46 9.31 -5.99
CA ASN A 71 16.27 9.34 -5.15
C ASN A 71 15.08 10.00 -5.85
N SER A 72 15.30 11.15 -6.49
CA SER A 72 14.25 11.84 -7.25
C SER A 72 13.73 10.97 -8.40
N PHE A 73 14.64 10.36 -9.17
CA PHE A 73 14.29 9.46 -10.26
C PHE A 73 13.48 8.25 -9.78
N ILE A 74 13.95 7.55 -8.74
CA ILE A 74 13.26 6.40 -8.16
C ILE A 74 11.89 6.79 -7.63
N ASN A 75 11.78 7.89 -6.88
CA ASN A 75 10.51 8.36 -6.34
C ASN A 75 9.51 8.66 -7.46
N ASN A 76 9.95 9.29 -8.55
CA ASN A 76 9.10 9.59 -9.70
C ASN A 76 8.58 8.33 -10.39
N MET A 77 9.46 7.34 -10.64
CA MET A 77 9.05 6.07 -11.24
C MET A 77 8.10 5.30 -10.33
N SER A 78 8.40 5.24 -9.03
CA SER A 78 7.56 4.59 -8.04
C SER A 78 6.17 5.25 -7.95
N ASN A 79 6.11 6.58 -7.91
CA ASN A 79 4.86 7.33 -7.83
C ASN A 79 3.99 7.15 -9.09
N LYS A 80 4.58 7.13 -10.29
CA LYS A 80 3.83 6.87 -11.54
C LYS A 80 3.13 5.51 -11.50
N LEU A 81 3.84 4.45 -11.09
CA LEU A 81 3.28 3.10 -10.96
C LEU A 81 2.21 3.04 -9.87
N LYS A 82 2.46 3.67 -8.72
CA LYS A 82 1.51 3.75 -7.59
C LYS A 82 0.20 4.42 -7.99
N ASN A 83 0.29 5.56 -8.69
CA ASN A 83 -0.86 6.30 -9.18
C ASN A 83 -1.64 5.47 -10.20
N ARG A 84 -0.94 4.81 -11.13
CA ARG A 84 -1.58 3.95 -12.13
C ARG A 84 -2.32 2.76 -11.50
N ALA A 85 -1.73 2.14 -10.48
CA ALA A 85 -2.38 1.08 -9.72
C ALA A 85 -3.63 1.58 -8.99
N ALA A 86 -3.56 2.77 -8.39
CA ALA A 86 -4.71 3.41 -7.75
C ALA A 86 -5.84 3.75 -8.74
N GLU A 87 -5.51 4.19 -9.96
CA GLU A 87 -6.48 4.45 -11.04
C GLU A 87 -7.21 3.17 -11.48
N ILE A 88 -6.49 2.05 -11.59
CA ILE A 88 -7.08 0.75 -11.91
C ILE A 88 -7.99 0.29 -10.76
N GLN A 89 -7.57 0.47 -9.50
CA GLN A 89 -8.44 0.17 -8.35
C GLN A 89 -9.70 1.03 -8.34
N GLN A 90 -9.57 2.33 -8.64
CA GLN A 90 -10.72 3.22 -8.74
C GLN A 90 -11.67 2.78 -9.85
N TYR A 91 -11.14 2.35 -10.99
CA TYR A 91 -11.94 1.77 -12.06
C TYR A 91 -12.70 0.52 -11.59
N ILE A 92 -12.05 -0.41 -10.88
CA ILE A 92 -12.69 -1.62 -10.33
C ILE A 92 -13.85 -1.24 -9.42
N ASP A 93 -13.58 -0.45 -8.38
CA ASP A 93 -14.57 -0.09 -7.36
C ASP A 93 -15.79 0.59 -8.00
N VAL A 94 -15.55 1.59 -8.85
CA VAL A 94 -16.60 2.33 -9.52
C VAL A 94 -17.36 1.47 -10.54
N LYS A 95 -16.68 0.55 -11.23
CA LYS A 95 -17.34 -0.39 -12.14
C LYS A 95 -18.29 -1.32 -11.40
N LEU A 96 -17.91 -1.81 -10.21
CA LEU A 96 -18.77 -2.62 -9.36
C LEU A 96 -19.97 -1.80 -8.87
N TYR A 97 -19.72 -0.62 -8.30
CA TYR A 97 -20.74 0.23 -7.69
C TYR A 97 -21.78 0.72 -8.70
N SER A 98 -21.33 1.23 -9.85
CA SER A 98 -22.22 1.66 -10.94
C SER A 98 -23.07 0.51 -11.51
N THR A 99 -22.53 -0.71 -11.54
CA THR A 99 -23.25 -1.86 -12.09
C THR A 99 -24.37 -2.30 -11.16
N VAL A 100 -24.17 -2.28 -9.83
CA VAL A 100 -25.22 -2.65 -8.87
C VAL A 100 -26.30 -1.58 -8.70
N THR A 101 -25.98 -0.30 -8.95
CA THR A 101 -26.96 0.80 -8.86
C THR A 101 -27.60 1.17 -10.19
N ASN A 102 -27.14 0.61 -11.31
CA ASN A 102 -27.43 1.06 -12.67
C ASN A 102 -27.13 2.55 -12.90
N GLU A 103 -26.21 3.14 -12.14
CA GLU A 103 -25.81 4.53 -12.31
C GLU A 103 -24.76 4.72 -13.40
N ASN A 104 -24.68 5.95 -13.92
CA ASN A 104 -23.65 6.30 -14.89
C ASN A 104 -22.28 6.39 -14.21
N LEU A 105 -21.30 5.63 -14.74
CA LEU A 105 -19.88 5.67 -14.35
C LEU A 105 -19.32 7.10 -14.22
N LYS A 106 -19.76 8.04 -15.06
CA LYS A 106 -19.28 9.43 -15.06
C LYS A 106 -19.58 10.20 -13.77
N LYS A 107 -20.60 9.80 -13.00
CA LYS A 107 -20.91 10.43 -11.71
C LYS A 107 -19.78 10.25 -10.68
N TRP A 108 -19.00 9.19 -10.83
CA TRP A 108 -17.93 8.79 -9.90
C TRP A 108 -16.57 9.43 -10.25
N GLY A 109 -16.54 10.41 -11.14
CA GLY A 109 -15.35 11.18 -11.49
C GLY A 109 -14.59 10.66 -12.73
N LYS A 110 -13.32 11.08 -12.85
CA LYS A 110 -12.46 10.73 -13.97
C LYS A 110 -11.91 9.31 -13.81
N LEU A 111 -12.24 8.44 -14.74
CA LEU A 111 -11.82 7.03 -14.77
C LEU A 111 -10.97 6.75 -16.00
N LEU A 112 -10.26 5.62 -15.96
CA LEU A 112 -9.58 5.08 -17.11
C LEU A 112 -10.57 4.68 -18.21
N GLY A 113 -10.22 4.99 -19.45
CA GLY A 113 -11.02 4.61 -20.61
C GLY A 113 -11.03 3.09 -20.81
N LYS A 114 -12.09 2.56 -21.43
CA LYS A 114 -12.19 1.12 -21.76
C LYS A 114 -10.99 0.60 -22.56
N THR A 115 -10.51 1.40 -23.52
CA THR A 115 -9.34 1.06 -24.34
C THR A 115 -8.05 1.02 -23.52
N GLU A 116 -7.90 1.90 -22.54
CA GLU A 116 -6.75 1.90 -21.63
C GLU A 116 -6.77 0.68 -20.70
N ILE A 117 -7.93 0.37 -20.09
CA ILE A 117 -8.09 -0.83 -19.26
C ILE A 117 -7.80 -2.09 -20.06
N SER A 118 -8.36 -2.20 -21.27
CA SER A 118 -8.13 -3.34 -22.16
C SER A 118 -6.64 -3.54 -22.46
N LYS A 119 -5.89 -2.46 -22.71
CA LYS A 119 -4.42 -2.51 -22.88
C LYS A 119 -3.72 -3.02 -21.62
N GLU A 120 -4.08 -2.49 -20.45
CA GLU A 120 -3.48 -2.88 -19.16
C GLU A 120 -3.67 -4.38 -18.84
N ILE A 121 -4.84 -4.93 -19.15
CA ILE A 121 -5.19 -6.32 -18.80
C ILE A 121 -4.93 -7.34 -19.90
N SER A 122 -4.57 -6.89 -21.11
CA SER A 122 -4.39 -7.74 -22.30
C SER A 122 -3.42 -8.92 -22.08
N LYS A 123 -2.39 -8.72 -21.26
CA LYS A 123 -1.34 -9.72 -20.96
C LYS A 123 -1.62 -10.55 -19.70
N ILE A 124 -2.77 -10.38 -19.06
CA ILE A 124 -3.15 -11.15 -17.87
C ILE A 124 -3.98 -12.36 -18.29
N ASP A 125 -3.42 -13.54 -18.06
CA ASP A 125 -4.04 -14.83 -18.32
C ASP A 125 -4.68 -15.43 -17.05
N LYS A 126 -5.39 -16.55 -17.24
CA LYS A 126 -6.07 -17.26 -16.15
C LYS A 126 -5.08 -17.82 -15.12
N LYS A 127 -3.90 -18.27 -15.55
CA LYS A 127 -2.87 -18.83 -14.67
C LYS A 127 -2.37 -17.78 -13.67
N LYS A 128 -2.17 -16.53 -14.12
CA LYS A 128 -1.81 -15.41 -13.24
C LYS A 128 -2.90 -15.11 -12.21
N ILE A 129 -4.18 -15.13 -12.61
CA ILE A 129 -5.31 -14.91 -11.69
C ILE A 129 -5.32 -15.96 -10.57
N GLU A 130 -5.16 -17.23 -10.93
CA GLU A 130 -5.13 -18.33 -9.96
C GLU A 130 -3.93 -18.22 -9.01
N LYS A 131 -2.76 -17.87 -9.54
CA LYS A 131 -1.53 -17.67 -8.74
C LYS A 131 -1.67 -16.55 -7.72
N GLU A 132 -2.25 -15.42 -8.10
CA GLU A 132 -2.36 -14.25 -7.23
C GLU A 132 -3.50 -14.35 -6.22
N LYS A 133 -4.43 -15.31 -6.35
CA LYS A 133 -5.56 -15.49 -5.40
C LYS A 133 -6.34 -14.19 -5.14
N VAL A 134 -6.77 -13.53 -6.22
CA VAL A 134 -7.48 -12.23 -6.19
C VAL A 134 -9.00 -12.34 -6.08
N LYS A 135 -9.55 -13.56 -5.99
CA LYS A 135 -11.00 -13.77 -5.86
C LYS A 135 -11.51 -13.31 -4.50
N ASN A 136 -12.78 -12.95 -4.44
CA ASN A 136 -13.46 -12.52 -3.22
C ASN A 136 -12.70 -11.40 -2.50
N TRP A 137 -12.34 -10.37 -3.26
CA TRP A 137 -11.66 -9.18 -2.76
C TRP A 137 -12.48 -8.42 -1.70
N TYR A 138 -13.79 -8.36 -1.89
CA TYR A 138 -14.78 -7.87 -0.94
C TYR A 138 -15.47 -9.02 -0.24
N SER A 139 -15.77 -8.83 1.04
CA SER A 139 -16.59 -9.72 1.85
C SER A 139 -18.03 -9.79 1.31
N ASP A 140 -18.75 -10.84 1.67
CA ASP A 140 -20.10 -11.06 1.14
C ASP A 140 -21.14 -10.15 1.83
N TYR A 141 -21.58 -9.11 1.13
CA TYR A 141 -22.68 -8.22 1.56
C TYR A 141 -23.95 -8.42 0.73
N SER A 142 -24.07 -9.52 -0.03
CA SER A 142 -25.14 -9.75 -1.02
C SER A 142 -26.57 -9.70 -0.45
N LYS A 143 -26.73 -9.95 0.86
CA LYS A 143 -28.02 -9.84 1.57
C LYS A 143 -28.49 -8.41 1.80
N LYS A 144 -27.62 -7.41 1.61
CA LYS A 144 -27.94 -5.99 1.78
C LYS A 144 -28.35 -5.37 0.45
N GLU A 145 -29.07 -4.26 0.53
CA GLU A 145 -29.37 -3.46 -0.66
C GLU A 145 -28.09 -2.88 -1.29
N ALA A 146 -28.15 -2.55 -2.59
CA ALA A 146 -26.99 -2.09 -3.36
C ALA A 146 -26.22 -0.93 -2.70
N ILE A 147 -26.91 0.05 -2.12
CA ILE A 147 -26.28 1.19 -1.45
C ILE A 147 -25.45 0.77 -0.23
N LEU A 148 -25.96 -0.19 0.55
CA LEU A 148 -25.26 -0.74 1.71
C LEU A 148 -24.12 -1.67 1.29
N GLN A 149 -24.28 -2.43 0.22
CA GLN A 149 -23.17 -3.21 -0.36
C GLN A 149 -21.99 -2.29 -0.73
N ILE A 150 -22.27 -1.16 -1.38
CA ILE A 150 -21.24 -0.16 -1.71
C ILE A 150 -20.60 0.38 -0.44
N PHE A 151 -21.42 0.86 0.50
CA PHE A 151 -20.92 1.45 1.74
C PHE A 151 -20.02 0.49 2.51
N TYR A 152 -20.44 -0.76 2.71
CA TYR A 152 -19.64 -1.74 3.45
C TYR A 152 -18.38 -2.16 2.69
N SER A 153 -18.40 -2.23 1.35
CA SER A 153 -17.19 -2.45 0.55
C SER A 153 -16.18 -1.29 0.69
N GLN A 154 -16.66 -0.04 0.77
CA GLN A 154 -15.82 1.13 1.04
C GLN A 154 -15.26 1.12 2.46
N LYS A 155 -16.09 0.75 3.44
CA LYS A 155 -15.69 0.62 4.86
C LYS A 155 -14.66 -0.49 5.05
N GLU A 156 -14.81 -1.62 4.36
CA GLU A 156 -13.85 -2.73 4.33
C GLU A 156 -12.50 -2.23 3.79
N ASN A 157 -12.46 -1.49 2.68
CA ASN A 157 -11.23 -0.88 2.17
C ASN A 157 -10.53 0.05 3.19
N ILE A 158 -11.31 0.88 3.90
CA ILE A 158 -10.78 1.80 4.92
C ILE A 158 -10.20 1.00 6.10
N SER A 159 -10.98 0.06 6.62
CA SER A 159 -10.61 -0.82 7.73
C SER A 159 -9.35 -1.64 7.41
N TRP A 160 -9.30 -2.23 6.22
CA TRP A 160 -8.17 -3.01 5.74
C TRP A 160 -6.90 -2.17 5.66
N ASN A 161 -6.97 -0.98 5.04
CA ASN A 161 -5.81 -0.10 4.92
C ASN A 161 -5.30 0.37 6.29
N LEU A 162 -6.21 0.73 7.20
CA LEU A 162 -5.86 1.18 8.54
C LEU A 162 -5.12 0.09 9.31
N GLU A 163 -5.67 -1.13 9.30
CA GLU A 163 -5.11 -2.27 10.01
C GLU A 163 -3.75 -2.67 9.46
N GLN A 164 -3.58 -2.67 8.13
CA GLN A 164 -2.30 -2.98 7.50
C GLN A 164 -1.22 -1.96 7.84
N ILE A 165 -1.54 -0.67 7.85
CA ILE A 165 -0.57 0.37 8.20
C ILE A 165 -0.23 0.32 9.69
N LYS A 166 -1.21 0.08 10.58
CA LYS A 166 -0.96 -0.06 12.03
C LYS A 166 -0.04 -1.25 12.33
N ASN A 167 -0.33 -2.40 11.72
CA ASN A 167 0.48 -3.61 11.88
C ASN A 167 1.90 -3.42 11.32
N TYR A 168 2.03 -2.78 10.16
CA TYR A 168 3.36 -2.52 9.59
C TYR A 168 4.15 -1.49 10.40
N LYS A 169 3.50 -0.45 10.93
CA LYS A 169 4.12 0.50 11.85
C LYS A 169 4.65 -0.21 13.10
N MET A 170 3.88 -1.14 13.67
CA MET A 170 4.32 -1.93 14.82
C MET A 170 5.60 -2.71 14.49
N LEU A 171 5.67 -3.36 13.32
CA LEU A 171 6.88 -4.02 12.85
C LEU A 171 8.06 -3.04 12.71
N CYS A 172 7.85 -1.87 12.10
CA CYS A 172 8.91 -0.86 11.96
C CYS A 172 9.41 -0.36 13.32
N ASN A 173 8.52 -0.18 14.30
CA ASN A 173 8.90 0.18 15.66
C ASN A 173 9.71 -0.93 16.35
N ILE A 174 9.29 -2.19 16.21
CA ILE A 174 10.06 -3.34 16.74
C ILE A 174 11.46 -3.35 16.13
N ALA A 175 11.59 -3.15 14.82
CA ALA A 175 12.88 -3.07 14.15
C ALA A 175 13.73 -1.89 14.67
N LEU A 176 13.13 -0.70 14.82
CA LEU A 176 13.80 0.50 15.33
C LEU A 176 14.35 0.28 16.75
N TYR A 177 13.50 -0.16 17.68
CA TYR A 177 13.91 -0.42 19.08
C TYR A 177 14.85 -1.62 19.19
N GLY A 178 14.67 -2.63 18.34
CA GLY A 178 15.58 -3.78 18.25
C GLY A 178 17.00 -3.36 17.88
N VAL A 179 17.16 -2.44 16.93
CA VAL A 179 18.48 -1.87 16.58
C VAL A 179 19.09 -1.17 17.79
N TYR A 180 18.35 -0.31 18.49
CA TYR A 180 18.87 0.36 19.69
C TYR A 180 19.34 -0.63 20.77
N ILE A 181 18.57 -1.69 21.04
CA ILE A 181 18.92 -2.72 22.03
C ILE A 181 20.21 -3.45 21.60
N ILE A 182 20.32 -3.85 20.33
CA ILE A 182 21.51 -4.52 19.80
C ILE A 182 22.76 -3.64 19.99
N LEU A 183 22.67 -2.33 19.75
CA LEU A 183 23.80 -1.42 19.93
C LEU A 183 24.23 -1.30 21.38
N ILE A 184 23.28 -1.23 22.30
CA ILE A 184 23.57 -1.22 23.74
C ILE A 184 24.26 -2.53 24.15
N LEU A 185 23.76 -3.68 23.67
CA LEU A 185 24.37 -4.98 23.95
C LEU A 185 25.80 -5.07 23.42
N ILE A 186 26.05 -4.60 22.20
CA ILE A 186 27.42 -4.59 21.65
C ILE A 186 28.33 -3.69 22.49
N ALA A 187 27.86 -2.51 22.88
CA ALA A 187 28.63 -1.58 23.70
C ALA A 187 28.98 -2.14 25.10
N ILE A 188 28.09 -2.94 25.69
CA ILE A 188 28.30 -3.54 27.02
C ILE A 188 29.18 -4.79 26.95
N PHE A 189 28.93 -5.67 25.98
CA PHE A 189 29.47 -7.03 26.02
C PHE A 189 30.71 -7.24 25.15
N ILE A 190 31.07 -6.31 24.26
CA ILE A 190 32.14 -6.55 23.29
C ILE A 190 33.24 -5.49 23.36
N ASN A 191 34.12 -5.64 24.35
CA ASN A 191 35.27 -4.77 24.59
C ASN A 191 36.34 -4.79 23.48
N ASN A 192 36.37 -5.84 22.63
CA ASN A 192 37.44 -6.08 21.64
C ASN A 192 37.03 -5.84 20.16
N LEU A 193 35.85 -5.26 19.88
CA LEU A 193 35.34 -5.09 18.49
C LEU A 193 35.64 -3.73 17.86
N LEU A 194 36.26 -2.79 18.58
CA LEU A 194 36.50 -1.42 18.11
C LEU A 194 37.68 -1.32 17.12
N ASP A 195 37.69 -2.16 16.08
CA ASP A 195 38.58 -1.96 14.95
C ASP A 195 38.11 -0.78 14.06
N GLU A 196 39.01 -0.31 13.19
CA GLU A 196 38.74 0.84 12.31
C GLU A 196 37.49 0.62 11.42
N ASN A 197 37.24 -0.63 10.99
CA ASN A 197 36.12 -0.96 10.11
C ASN A 197 34.78 -0.93 10.84
N PHE A 198 34.76 -1.43 12.08
CA PHE A 198 33.61 -1.42 12.95
C PHE A 198 33.20 0.02 13.31
N LEU A 199 34.18 0.89 13.62
CA LEU A 199 33.91 2.31 13.86
C LEU A 199 33.28 3.00 12.64
N LYS A 200 33.77 2.71 11.42
CA LYS A 200 33.17 3.24 10.17
C LYS A 200 31.73 2.77 9.96
N LEU A 201 31.43 1.51 10.28
CA LEU A 201 30.08 0.97 10.21
C LEU A 201 29.14 1.59 11.25
N ILE A 202 29.61 1.80 12.49
CA ILE A 202 28.82 2.44 13.54
C ILE A 202 28.40 3.86 13.15
N LEU A 203 29.31 4.64 12.55
CA LEU A 203 29.02 6.01 12.11
C LEU A 203 27.86 6.10 11.11
N TRP A 204 27.51 4.98 10.47
CA TRP A 204 26.43 4.93 9.52
C TRP A 204 25.05 4.63 10.14
N ILE A 205 25.01 4.05 11.34
CA ILE A 205 23.77 3.70 12.05
C ILE A 205 22.82 4.90 12.22
N PRO A 206 23.25 6.13 12.58
CA PRO A 206 22.34 7.26 12.69
C PRO A 206 21.56 7.54 11.39
N SER A 207 22.18 7.33 10.22
CA SER A 207 21.52 7.48 8.92
C SER A 207 20.45 6.41 8.71
N PHE A 208 20.74 5.17 9.11
CA PHE A 208 19.77 4.08 9.08
C PHE A 208 18.59 4.31 10.03
N LEU A 209 18.86 4.74 11.26
CA LEU A 209 17.84 5.06 12.26
C LEU A 209 16.95 6.22 11.79
N ASN A 210 17.55 7.27 11.20
CA ASN A 210 16.79 8.38 10.60
C ASN A 210 15.90 7.90 9.46
N TYR A 211 16.37 6.96 8.62
CA TYR A 211 15.56 6.35 7.58
C TYR A 211 14.36 5.58 8.15
N LEU A 212 14.58 4.71 9.14
CA LEU A 212 13.49 3.98 9.81
C LEU A 212 12.50 4.94 10.50
N HIS A 213 13.00 5.97 11.17
CA HIS A 213 12.17 6.98 11.81
C HIS A 213 11.33 7.77 10.80
N SER A 214 11.88 8.07 9.63
CA SER A 214 11.12 8.70 8.53
C SER A 214 9.98 7.80 8.04
N ILE A 215 10.20 6.49 7.93
CA ILE A 215 9.12 5.55 7.60
C ILE A 215 8.03 5.58 8.68
N VAL A 216 8.40 5.48 9.95
CA VAL A 216 7.43 5.51 11.07
C VAL A 216 6.61 6.80 11.08
N ASN A 217 7.26 7.95 10.83
CA ASN A 217 6.56 9.24 10.74
C ASN A 217 5.56 9.27 9.57
N ASN A 218 5.96 8.83 8.38
CA ASN A 218 5.05 8.75 7.23
C ASN A 218 3.83 7.84 7.55
N LEU A 219 4.06 6.71 8.22
CA LEU A 219 2.98 5.81 8.63
C LEU A 219 2.05 6.46 9.66
N ASN A 220 2.58 7.27 10.59
CA ASN A 220 1.76 8.04 11.54
C ASN A 220 0.84 9.03 10.81
N ASP A 221 1.39 9.80 9.88
CA ASP A 221 0.64 10.78 9.10
C ASP A 221 -0.47 10.09 8.28
N ASP A 222 -0.18 8.91 7.73
CA ASP A 222 -1.14 8.13 6.97
C ASP A 222 -2.24 7.52 7.86
N ILE A 223 -1.91 7.06 9.07
CA ILE A 223 -2.92 6.62 10.05
C ILE A 223 -3.89 7.76 10.35
N GLN A 224 -3.38 8.97 10.62
CA GLN A 224 -4.24 10.13 10.90
C GLN A 224 -5.18 10.45 9.74
N LYS A 225 -4.67 10.45 8.50
CA LYS A 225 -5.48 10.69 7.29
C LYS A 225 -6.57 9.62 7.12
N ILE A 226 -6.25 8.35 7.36
CA ILE A 226 -7.23 7.26 7.27
C ILE A 226 -8.26 7.37 8.39
N GLU A 227 -7.86 7.73 9.61
CA GLU A 227 -8.78 7.90 10.73
C GLU A 227 -9.78 9.05 10.50
N ILE A 228 -9.39 10.12 9.81
CA ILE A 228 -10.32 11.18 9.38
C ILE A 228 -11.38 10.62 8.42
N ILE A 229 -10.96 9.84 7.42
CA ILE A 229 -11.89 9.20 6.48
C ILE A 229 -12.79 8.17 7.20
N ASN A 230 -12.25 7.41 8.15
CA ASN A 230 -12.99 6.44 8.94
C ASN A 230 -14.04 7.12 9.85
N LYS A 231 -13.73 8.28 10.43
CA LYS A 231 -14.70 9.09 11.16
C LYS A 231 -15.82 9.58 10.24
N MET A 232 -15.48 10.05 9.05
CA MET A 232 -16.46 10.44 8.04
C MET A 232 -17.36 9.27 7.62
N SER A 233 -16.81 8.05 7.44
CA SER A 233 -17.63 6.89 7.11
C SER A 233 -18.61 6.50 8.22
N ARG A 234 -18.30 6.76 9.49
CA ARG A 234 -19.24 6.52 10.62
C ARG A 234 -20.43 7.47 10.57
N ILE A 235 -20.18 8.76 10.30
CA ILE A 235 -21.24 9.76 10.12
C ILE A 235 -22.14 9.35 8.95
N ILE A 236 -21.54 8.92 7.83
CA ILE A 236 -22.29 8.43 6.67
C ILE A 236 -23.13 7.19 7.03
N GLU A 237 -22.61 6.27 7.84
CA GLU A 237 -23.35 5.08 8.27
C GLU A 237 -24.62 5.43 9.05
N GLU A 238 -24.52 6.36 10.00
CA GLU A 238 -25.64 6.86 10.80
C GLU A 238 -26.69 7.52 9.90
N GLU A 239 -26.26 8.35 8.94
CA GLU A 239 -27.15 9.04 8.02
C GLU A 239 -27.78 8.13 6.96
N LEU A 240 -27.11 7.06 6.53
CA LEU A 240 -27.62 6.11 5.54
C LEU A 240 -28.82 5.31 6.05
N ILE A 241 -28.98 5.20 7.37
CA ILE A 241 -30.17 4.63 8.01
C ILE A 241 -31.39 5.51 7.71
N GLU A 242 -31.20 6.83 7.60
CA GLU A 242 -32.27 7.82 7.44
C GLU A 242 -32.48 8.24 5.99
N ILE A 243 -31.39 8.47 5.23
CA ILE A 243 -31.43 9.02 3.86
C ILE A 243 -30.46 8.24 2.97
N LYS A 244 -31.01 7.52 1.99
CA LYS A 244 -30.24 6.77 0.97
C LYS A 244 -29.63 7.71 -0.08
N ASN A 245 -28.57 8.43 0.30
CA ASN A 245 -27.88 9.40 -0.57
C ASN A 245 -26.56 8.84 -1.15
N TYR A 246 -26.51 8.69 -2.48
CA TYR A 246 -25.33 8.23 -3.21
C TYR A 246 -24.18 9.24 -3.30
N ASP A 247 -24.45 10.54 -3.23
CA ASP A 247 -23.42 11.58 -3.40
C ASP A 247 -22.36 11.50 -2.29
N LYS A 248 -22.78 11.14 -1.07
CA LYS A 248 -21.85 10.92 0.06
C LYS A 248 -20.94 9.71 -0.15
N LEU A 249 -21.44 8.64 -0.77
CA LEU A 249 -20.64 7.47 -1.13
C LEU A 249 -19.64 7.77 -2.24
N ILE A 250 -20.01 8.66 -3.17
CA ILE A 250 -19.12 9.14 -4.22
C ILE A 250 -17.99 9.98 -3.61
N ASP A 251 -18.30 10.93 -2.70
CA ASP A 251 -17.27 11.71 -2.00
C ASP A 251 -16.33 10.80 -1.19
N LEU A 252 -16.90 9.83 -0.46
CA LEU A 252 -16.11 8.86 0.29
C LEU A 252 -15.16 8.06 -0.63
N GLN A 253 -15.65 7.58 -1.77
CA GLN A 253 -14.82 6.86 -2.73
C GLN A 253 -13.69 7.74 -3.29
N ASN A 254 -13.98 9.00 -3.61
CA ASN A 254 -12.97 9.93 -4.11
C ASN A 254 -11.87 10.18 -3.05
N LYS A 255 -12.25 10.30 -1.78
CA LYS A 255 -11.28 10.42 -0.69
C LYS A 255 -10.43 9.15 -0.52
N ILE A 256 -11.04 7.96 -0.62
CA ILE A 256 -10.30 6.68 -0.63
C ILE A 256 -9.31 6.64 -1.81
N PHE A 257 -9.72 7.08 -3.00
CA PHE A 257 -8.86 7.13 -4.18
C PHE A 257 -7.68 8.08 -4.02
N GLU A 258 -7.92 9.31 -3.55
CA GLU A 258 -6.85 10.27 -3.26
C GLU A 258 -5.89 9.76 -2.19
N LEU A 259 -6.43 9.06 -1.18
CA LEU A 259 -5.63 8.44 -0.14
C LEU A 259 -4.71 7.34 -0.72
N ARG A 260 -5.24 6.43 -1.54
CA ARG A 260 -4.44 5.36 -2.20
C ARG A 260 -3.27 5.89 -3.04
N LYS A 261 -3.41 7.09 -3.63
CA LYS A 261 -2.32 7.76 -4.38
C LYS A 261 -1.25 8.34 -3.47
N LYS A 262 -1.57 8.70 -2.23
CA LYS A 262 -0.65 9.43 -1.34
C LYS A 262 0.04 8.53 -0.33
N ILE A 263 -0.67 7.54 0.22
CA ILE A 263 -0.15 6.72 1.32
C ILE A 263 1.19 6.04 1.01
N TYR A 264 1.94 5.82 2.08
CA TYR A 264 3.08 4.95 2.13
C TYR A 264 2.66 3.56 1.71
N LYS A 265 3.55 2.93 0.95
CA LYS A 265 3.29 1.64 0.37
C LYS A 265 3.79 0.53 1.27
N ILE A 266 2.87 -0.30 1.72
CA ILE A 266 3.19 -1.49 2.50
C ILE A 266 3.86 -2.53 1.58
N PRO A 267 4.98 -3.14 2.00
CA PRO A 267 5.61 -4.23 1.27
C PRO A 267 4.66 -5.40 1.00
N ASN A 268 4.70 -5.97 -0.21
CA ASN A 268 3.80 -7.07 -0.60
C ASN A 268 4.02 -8.34 0.21
N TRP A 269 5.26 -8.61 0.65
CA TRP A 269 5.53 -9.75 1.51
C TRP A 269 4.80 -9.63 2.85
N PHE A 270 4.76 -8.42 3.43
CA PHE A 270 4.05 -8.14 4.66
C PHE A 270 2.54 -8.24 4.47
N TYR A 271 2.04 -7.70 3.36
CA TYR A 271 0.64 -7.85 2.97
C TYR A 271 0.23 -9.33 2.87
N LYS A 272 1.04 -10.16 2.20
CA LYS A 272 0.76 -11.59 1.99
C LYS A 272 0.71 -12.38 3.30
N ILE A 273 1.57 -12.07 4.27
CA ILE A 273 1.58 -12.73 5.58
C ILE A 273 0.28 -12.46 6.34
N ASN A 274 -0.18 -11.20 6.34
CA ASN A 274 -1.35 -10.78 7.12
C ASN A 274 -2.68 -10.92 6.36
N HIS A 275 -2.64 -11.24 5.07
CA HIS A 275 -3.84 -11.29 4.20
C HIS A 275 -4.93 -12.20 4.77
N ILE A 276 -4.58 -13.43 5.16
CA ILE A 276 -5.57 -14.43 5.63
C ILE A 276 -6.27 -13.92 6.87
N LYS A 277 -5.50 -13.48 7.87
CA LYS A 277 -6.02 -12.94 9.13
C LYS A 277 -6.94 -11.73 8.92
N ASN A 278 -6.55 -10.83 8.01
CA ASN A 278 -7.36 -9.65 7.72
C ASN A 278 -8.64 -10.00 6.97
N GLN A 279 -8.58 -10.94 6.01
CA GLN A 279 -9.77 -11.41 5.30
C GLN A 279 -10.74 -12.09 6.25
N GLU A 280 -10.27 -12.97 7.13
CA GLU A 280 -11.12 -13.61 8.14
C GLU A 280 -11.81 -12.58 9.05
N ARG A 281 -11.11 -11.51 9.41
CA ARG A 281 -11.70 -10.41 10.20
C ARG A 281 -12.83 -9.72 9.46
N GLU A 282 -12.62 -9.33 8.20
CA GLU A 282 -13.66 -8.65 7.40
C GLU A 282 -14.83 -9.58 7.07
N ASP A 283 -14.56 -10.86 6.76
CA ASP A 283 -15.59 -11.86 6.52
C ASP A 283 -16.48 -12.06 7.78
N ASN A 284 -15.88 -12.03 8.98
CA ASN A 284 -16.64 -12.10 10.23
C ASN A 284 -17.46 -10.84 10.49
N VAL A 285 -16.93 -9.66 10.16
CA VAL A 285 -17.68 -8.40 10.20
C VAL A 285 -18.88 -8.46 9.26
N ALA A 286 -18.70 -8.94 8.02
CA ALA A 286 -19.77 -9.10 7.05
C ALA A 286 -20.84 -10.09 7.51
N LYS A 287 -20.44 -11.23 8.10
CA LYS A 287 -21.39 -12.19 8.70
C LYS A 287 -22.26 -11.55 9.77
N ASN A 288 -21.67 -10.76 10.67
CA ASN A 288 -22.41 -10.10 11.76
C ASN A 288 -23.34 -8.98 11.24
N ILE A 289 -22.91 -8.25 10.21
CA ILE A 289 -23.75 -7.24 9.56
C ILE A 289 -24.95 -7.89 8.84
N ASN A 290 -24.75 -9.07 8.27
CA ASN A 290 -25.75 -9.81 7.50
C ASN A 290 -26.77 -10.60 8.35
N GLN A 291 -26.54 -10.73 9.65
CA GLN A 291 -27.53 -11.23 10.61
C GLN A 291 -28.63 -10.19 10.81
#